data_AF-A0A6A8ARG9-F1
#
_entry.id   AF-A0A6A8ARG9-F1
#
_cell.length_a   1.000
_cell.length_b   1.000
_cell.length_c   1.000
_cell.angle_alpha   90.00
_cell.angle_beta   90.00
_cell.angle_gamma   90.00
#
_symmetry.space_group_name_H-M   'P 1'
#
loop_
_entity.id
_entity.type
_entity.pdbx_description
1 polymer ?
#
loop_
_entity_poly.entity_id
_entity_poly.type
_entity_poly.pdbx_seq_one_letter_code
_entity_poly.pdbx_strand_id
1 'polypeptide(L)' 'MGERVRARDLGVRLGQMETGELNAITDVKGVGVGHSTIISGDDVRTVVTAIV' A
#
# COMPACT_ATOMS: atom_id res chain seq x y z
N MET A 1 -14.02 -1.68 11.13
CA MET A 1 -12.96 -1.85 10.11
C MET A 1 -12.35 -3.22 10.34
N GLY A 2 -12.40 -4.11 9.36
CA GLY A 2 -11.76 -5.42 9.49
C GLY A 2 -10.23 -5.30 9.49
N GLU A 3 -9.54 -6.32 9.98
CA GLU A 3 -8.09 -6.39 9.90
C GLU A 3 -7.63 -6.42 8.43
N ARG A 4 -6.72 -5.52 8.06
CA ARG A 4 -6.21 -5.42 6.69
C ARG A 4 -4.95 -6.25 6.56
N VAL A 5 -5.11 -7.47 6.07
CA VAL A 5 -4.01 -8.44 5.88
C VAL A 5 -3.32 -8.24 4.52
N ARG A 6 -2.02 -8.55 4.45
CA ARG A 6 -1.25 -8.66 3.21
C ARG A 6 -1.24 -10.09 2.71
N ALA A 7 -0.96 -10.30 1.42
CA ALA A 7 -0.93 -11.63 0.80
C ALA A 7 0.05 -12.60 1.50
N ARG A 8 1.22 -12.10 1.93
CA ARG A 8 2.22 -12.93 2.63
C ARG A 8 1.76 -13.37 4.03
N ASP A 9 0.92 -12.58 4.70
CA ASP A 9 0.33 -12.94 6.00
C ASP A 9 -0.62 -14.14 5.86
N LEU A 10 -1.15 -14.35 4.65
CA LEU A 10 -1.99 -15.48 4.27
C LEU A 10 -1.20 -16.66 3.66
N GLY A 11 0.14 -16.62 3.71
CA GLY A 11 1.01 -17.67 3.17
C GLY A 11 1.22 -17.62 1.64
N VAL A 12 0.70 -16.60 0.95
CA VAL A 12 0.91 -16.43 -0.49
C VAL A 12 2.26 -15.77 -0.75
N ARG A 13 3.25 -16.56 -1.19
CA ARG A 13 4.57 -16.05 -1.60
C ARG A 13 4.61 -15.76 -3.09
N LEU A 14 5.00 -14.53 -3.43
CA LEU A 14 5.18 -14.06 -4.81
C LEU A 14 6.68 -13.92 -5.11
N GLY A 15 7.15 -14.55 -6.18
CA GLY A 15 8.56 -14.55 -6.58
C GLY A 15 9.48 -15.35 -5.64
N GLN A 16 10.79 -15.31 -5.93
CA GLN A 16 11.82 -16.04 -5.17
C GLN A 16 12.68 -15.14 -4.27
N MET A 17 12.62 -13.82 -4.43
CA MET A 17 13.42 -12.88 -3.64
C MET A 17 12.74 -12.54 -2.32
N GLU A 18 13.55 -12.29 -1.29
CA GLU A 18 13.11 -11.72 -0.02
C GLU A 18 12.69 -10.26 -0.20
N THR A 19 11.75 -9.79 0.63
CA THR A 19 11.27 -8.40 0.58
C THR A 19 12.18 -7.48 1.39
N GLY A 20 12.05 -6.17 1.19
CA GLY A 20 12.52 -5.19 2.17
C GLY A 20 11.74 -5.30 3.49
N GLU A 21 12.17 -4.51 4.48
CA GLU A 21 11.64 -4.55 5.85
C GLU A 21 10.13 -4.25 5.90
N LEU A 22 9.68 -3.23 5.17
CA LEU A 22 8.27 -2.84 5.14
C LEU A 22 7.49 -3.55 4.04
N ASN A 23 8.18 -4.31 3.17
CA ASN A 23 7.63 -4.90 1.95
C ASN A 23 6.81 -3.86 1.18
N ALA A 24 7.43 -2.69 0.96
CA ALA A 24 6.82 -1.51 0.36
C ALA A 24 7.87 -0.69 -0.40
N ILE A 25 7.43 0.16 -1.33
CA ILE A 25 8.36 0.99 -2.14
C ILE A 25 9.22 1.94 -1.30
N THR A 26 8.73 2.33 -0.11
CA THR A 26 9.44 3.18 0.86
C THR A 26 10.64 2.50 1.50
N ASP A 27 10.85 1.20 1.27
CA ASP A 27 12.10 0.52 1.64
C ASP A 27 13.32 1.12 0.90
N VAL A 28 13.11 1.84 -0.20
CA VAL A 28 14.15 2.60 -0.89
C VAL A 28 14.40 3.91 -0.14
N LYS A 29 15.63 4.11 0.34
CA LYS A 29 16.04 5.33 1.07
C LYS A 29 15.71 6.59 0.26
N GLY A 30 14.95 7.49 0.86
CA GLY A 30 14.55 8.76 0.26
C GLY A 30 13.20 8.72 -0.45
N VAL A 31 12.63 7.54 -0.70
CA VAL A 31 11.31 7.41 -1.33
C VAL A 31 10.19 7.58 -0.30
N GLY A 32 9.26 8.48 -0.61
CA GLY A 32 8.05 8.71 0.18
C GLY A 32 6.78 8.39 -0.59
N VAL A 33 5.71 8.00 0.11
CA VAL A 33 4.37 7.81 -0.48
C VAL A 33 3.32 8.52 0.36
N GLY A 34 2.48 9.32 -0.29
CA GLY A 34 1.33 9.98 0.31
C GLY A 34 0.05 9.67 -0.46
N HIS A 35 -1.09 9.69 0.22
CA HIS A 35 -2.40 9.50 -0.40
C HIS A 35 -3.40 10.52 0.16
N SER A 36 -4.33 10.96 -0.70
CA SER A 36 -5.50 11.74 -0.30
C SER A 36 -6.71 11.12 -0.96
N THR A 37 -7.64 10.64 -0.14
CA THR A 37 -8.87 9.96 -0.60
C THR A 37 -10.08 10.82 -0.29
N ILE A 38 -10.93 11.05 -1.28
CA ILE A 38 -12.19 11.77 -1.11
C ILE A 38 -13.33 10.78 -1.27
N ILE A 39 -14.09 10.62 -0.18
CA ILE A 39 -15.29 9.81 -0.07
C ILE A 39 -16.41 10.76 0.34
N SER A 40 -17.32 11.07 -0.58
CA SER A 40 -18.44 11.99 -0.33
C SER A 40 -19.72 11.46 -0.96
N GLY A 41 -20.85 11.63 -0.27
CA GLY A 41 -22.14 11.09 -0.69
C GLY A 41 -22.10 9.61 -1.05
N ASP A 42 -22.98 9.24 -1.97
CA ASP A 42 -23.19 7.86 -2.40
C ASP A 42 -22.31 7.46 -3.59
N ASP A 43 -21.74 8.44 -4.31
CA ASP A 43 -21.15 8.26 -5.64
C ASP A 43 -19.73 8.82 -5.81
N VAL A 44 -19.24 9.67 -4.89
CA VAL A 44 -17.86 10.19 -4.99
C VAL A 44 -16.88 9.28 -4.26
N ARG A 45 -16.03 8.59 -5.03
CA ARG A 45 -14.92 7.76 -4.55
C ARG A 45 -13.68 8.01 -5.41
N THR A 46 -12.93 9.06 -5.11
CA THR A 46 -11.72 9.44 -5.88
C THR A 46 -10.49 9.50 -4.98
N VAL A 47 -9.31 9.31 -5.57
CA VAL A 47 -8.05 9.27 -4.83
C VAL A 47 -6.92 9.85 -5.65
N VAL A 48 -5.99 10.52 -4.96
CA VAL A 48 -4.69 10.91 -5.48
C VAL A 48 -3.61 10.24 -4.64
N THR A 49 -2.59 9.70 -5.31
CA THR A 49 -1.38 9.14 -4.67
C THR A 49 -0.17 9.87 -5.21
N ALA A 50 0.69 10.34 -4.31
CA ALA A 50 1.96 10.98 -4.64
C ALA A 50 3.13 10.08 -4.22
N ILE A 51 4.17 10.08 -5.04
CA ILE A 51 5.45 9.42 -4.77
C ILE A 51 6.53 10.50 -4.96
N VAL A 52 7.45 10.61 -3.99
CA VAL A 52 8.59 11.54 -4.04
C VAL A 52 9.90 10.78 -3.97
#